data_AF-A0AAE3ESN0-F1
#
_entry.id   AF-A0AAE3ESN0-F1
#
_cell.length_a   1.000
_cell.length_b   1.000
_cell.length_c   1.000
_cell.angle_alpha   90.00
_cell.angle_beta   90.00
_cell.angle_gamma   90.00
#
_symmetry.space_group_name_H-M   'P 1'
#
loop_
_entity.id
_entity.type
_entity.pdbx_description
1 polymer ?
#
loop_
_entity_poly.entity_id
_entity_poly.type
_entity_poly.pdbx_seq_one_letter_code
_entity_poly.pdbx_strand_id
1 'polypeptide(L)'
;MKKNKIEPLKTVLTITIGFLVVYLATKWRWSLNVALIIGLCGVFSSYLARKIDFVWMKLTWVLSLIVPNILLSLIFYVFLTPIALLSRVFQKHDQLFLKNTVKSTFKNHNKQFEKQSFENPW
;
A
#
# COMPACT_ATOMS: atom_id res chain seq x y z
N MET A 1 1.63 -27.50 -2.07
CA MET A 1 1.80 -26.18 -1.42
C MET A 1 2.73 -26.33 -0.21
N LYS A 2 3.96 -25.81 -0.27
CA LYS A 2 4.87 -25.77 0.89
C LYS A 2 4.22 -24.91 1.96
N LYS A 3 3.77 -25.51 3.08
CA LYS A 3 3.41 -24.74 4.28
C LYS A 3 4.68 -23.97 4.69
N ASN A 4 4.69 -22.65 4.49
CA ASN A 4 5.68 -21.79 5.11
C ASN A 4 5.66 -22.12 6.60
N LYS A 5 6.72 -22.75 7.10
CA LYS A 5 6.84 -23.05 8.52
C LYS A 5 7.07 -21.72 9.21
N ILE A 6 5.99 -21.08 9.65
CA ILE A 6 6.08 -19.99 10.62
C ILE A 6 6.65 -20.65 11.87
N GLU A 7 7.87 -20.26 12.22
CA GLU A 7 8.54 -20.75 13.42
C GLU A 7 8.10 -19.85 14.58
N PRO A 8 7.30 -20.35 15.54
CA PRO A 8 6.79 -19.53 16.64
C PRO A 8 7.92 -18.84 17.43
N LEU A 9 9.08 -19.48 17.49
CA LEU A 9 10.30 -18.93 18.10
C LEU A 9 10.81 -17.68 17.37
N LYS A 10 10.80 -17.67 16.03
CA LYS A 10 11.20 -16.48 15.25
C LYS A 10 10.23 -15.33 15.49
N THR A 11 8.92 -15.61 15.58
CA THR A 11 7.91 -14.59 15.87
C THR A 11 8.13 -13.98 17.26
N VAL A 12 8.30 -14.81 18.30
CA VAL A 12 8.57 -14.32 19.66
C VAL A 12 9.88 -13.52 19.72
N LEU A 13 10.93 -13.98 19.03
CA LEU A 13 12.19 -13.26 18.94
C LEU A 13 12.01 -11.89 18.25
N THR A 14 11.25 -11.84 17.15
CA THR A 14 10.96 -10.60 16.42
C THR A 14 10.20 -9.61 17.30
N ILE A 15 9.20 -10.07 18.04
CA ILE A 15 8.46 -9.25 19.01
C ILE A 15 9.40 -8.71 20.09
N THR A 16 10.26 -9.58 20.64
CA THR A 16 11.21 -9.21 21.69
C THR A 16 12.19 -8.14 21.19
N ILE A 17 12.75 -8.32 20.00
CA ILE A 17 13.64 -7.34 19.35
C ILE A 17 12.90 -6.02 19.12
N GLY A 18 11.65 -6.07 18.62
CA GLY A 18 10.84 -4.88 18.39
C GLY A 18 10.65 -4.04 19.66
N PHE A 19 10.26 -4.67 20.77
CA PHE A 19 10.13 -3.98 22.06
C PHE A 19 11.47 -3.48 22.63
N LEU A 20 12.57 -4.16 22.33
CA LEU A 20 13.91 -3.73 22.73
C LEU A 20 14.36 -2.48 21.95
N VAL A 21 14.09 -2.43 20.64
CA VAL A 21 14.33 -1.22 19.82
C VAL A 21 13.50 -0.04 20.33
N VAL A 22 12.21 -0.27 20.68
CA VAL A 22 11.36 0.76 21.28
C VAL A 22 11.92 1.23 22.63
N TYR A 23 12.47 0.32 23.45
CA TYR A 23 13.15 0.70 24.68
C TYR A 23 14.37 1.59 24.41
N LEU A 24 15.19 1.28 23.40
CA LEU A 24 16.36 2.10 23.08
C LEU A 24 15.98 3.50 22.58
N ALA A 25 14.89 3.61 21.82
CA ALA A 25 14.41 4.90 21.30
C ALA A 25 13.74 5.76 22.39
N THR A 26 12.87 5.17 23.20
CA THR A 26 11.99 5.94 24.11
C THR A 26 12.42 5.87 25.58
N LYS A 27 13.36 4.97 25.94
CA LYS A 27 13.84 4.68 27.32
C LYS A 27 12.74 4.31 28.33
N TRP A 28 11.58 3.87 27.85
CA TRP A 28 10.45 3.50 28.70
C TRP A 28 10.69 2.17 29.41
N ARG A 29 10.85 2.21 30.74
CA ARG A 29 11.11 1.04 31.60
C ARG A 29 10.11 -0.10 31.39
N TRP A 30 8.86 0.21 31.06
CA TRP A 30 7.82 -0.80 30.84
C TRP A 30 8.09 -1.68 29.60
N SER A 31 8.68 -1.11 28.53
CA SER A 31 8.98 -1.85 27.29
C SER A 31 10.01 -2.96 27.53
N LEU A 32 10.99 -2.71 28.41
CA LEU A 32 12.01 -3.69 28.76
C LEU A 32 11.41 -4.86 29.53
N ASN A 33 10.56 -4.59 30.51
CA ASN A 33 9.90 -5.65 31.30
C ASN A 33 9.04 -6.55 30.40
N VAL A 34 8.29 -5.95 29.46
CA VAL A 34 7.44 -6.68 28.51
C VAL A 34 8.30 -7.54 27.57
N ALA A 35 9.39 -6.99 27.01
CA ALA A 35 10.32 -7.75 26.17
C ALA A 35 10.91 -8.95 26.92
N LEU A 36 11.30 -8.76 28.18
CA LEU A 36 11.92 -9.81 28.99
C LEU A 36 10.93 -10.93 29.32
N ILE A 37 9.69 -10.59 29.69
CA ILE A 37 8.62 -11.57 29.96
C ILE A 37 8.30 -12.36 28.69
N ILE A 38 8.08 -11.68 27.57
CA ILE A 38 7.72 -12.33 26.30
C ILE A 38 8.86 -13.23 25.80
N GLY A 39 10.11 -12.76 25.90
CA GLY A 39 11.31 -13.53 25.55
C GLY A 39 11.46 -14.78 26.41
N LEU A 40 11.36 -14.66 27.73
CA LEU A 40 11.40 -15.82 28.63
C LEU A 40 10.28 -16.81 28.32
N CYS A 41 9.04 -16.33 28.18
CA CYS A 41 7.89 -17.15 27.85
C CYS A 41 8.08 -17.95 26.55
N GLY A 42 8.74 -17.37 25.55
CA GLY A 42 9.06 -18.05 24.29
C GLY A 42 10.10 -19.16 24.44
N VAL A 43 11.11 -18.96 25.30
CA VAL A 43 12.19 -19.93 25.54
C VAL A 43 11.71 -21.10 26.39
N PHE A 44 10.93 -20.84 27.44
CA PHE A 44 10.49 -21.87 28.39
C PHE A 44 9.36 -22.77 27.87
N SER A 45 8.55 -22.31 26.92
CA SER A 45 7.40 -23.10 26.45
C SER A 45 7.07 -22.89 24.98
N SER A 46 7.24 -23.95 24.19
CA SER A 46 6.83 -24.00 22.79
C SER A 46 5.31 -23.86 22.61
N TYR A 47 4.51 -24.25 23.61
CA TYR A 47 3.06 -24.06 23.62
C TYR A 47 2.67 -22.58 23.73
N LEU A 48 3.34 -21.83 24.61
CA LEU A 48 3.10 -20.39 24.78
C LEU A 48 3.55 -19.60 23.55
N ALA A 49 4.71 -19.95 22.98
CA ALA A 49 5.19 -19.35 21.74
C ALA A 49 4.17 -19.52 20.59
N ARG A 50 3.53 -20.69 20.48
CA ARG A 50 2.49 -20.92 19.45
C ARG A 50 1.23 -20.07 19.68
N LYS A 51 0.82 -19.83 20.93
CA LYS A 51 -0.31 -18.93 21.23
C LYS A 51 0.04 -17.48 20.88
N ILE A 52 1.23 -17.03 21.25
CA ILE A 52 1.72 -15.68 20.94
C ILE A 52 1.76 -15.48 19.43
N ASP A 53 2.33 -16.46 18.70
CA ASP A 53 2.36 -16.45 17.24
C ASP A 53 0.95 -16.38 16.64
N PHE A 54 -0.01 -17.16 17.13
CA PHE A 54 -1.38 -17.12 16.64
C PHE A 54 -2.04 -15.74 16.84
N VAL A 55 -1.89 -15.14 18.02
CA VAL A 55 -2.41 -13.80 18.31
C VAL A 55 -1.72 -12.75 17.44
N TRP A 56 -0.39 -12.85 17.30
CA TRP A 56 0.40 -11.98 16.45
C TRP A 56 -0.02 -12.07 14.99
N MET A 57 -0.25 -13.27 14.47
CA MET A 57 -0.69 -13.48 13.10
C MET A 57 -2.08 -12.91 12.83
N LYS A 58 -2.99 -12.92 13.82
CA LYS A 58 -4.27 -12.21 13.69
C LYS A 58 -4.06 -10.70 13.63
N LEU A 59 -3.18 -10.16 14.45
CA LEU A 59 -2.84 -8.74 14.44
C LEU A 59 -2.22 -8.32 13.10
N THR A 60 -1.26 -9.09 12.57
CA THR A 60 -0.62 -8.80 11.29
C THR A 60 -1.60 -8.90 10.14
N TRP A 61 -2.56 -9.84 10.16
CA TRP A 61 -3.61 -9.93 9.16
C TRP A 61 -4.49 -8.68 9.13
N VAL A 62 -4.94 -8.20 10.29
CA VAL A 62 -5.70 -6.95 10.39
C VAL A 62 -4.88 -5.76 9.88
N LEU A 63 -3.61 -5.67 10.29
CA LEU A 63 -2.70 -4.63 9.82
C LEU A 63 -2.53 -4.68 8.30
N SER A 64 -2.41 -5.88 7.73
CA SER A 64 -2.25 -6.10 6.29
C SER A 64 -3.47 -5.69 5.47
N LEU A 65 -4.66 -5.57 6.08
CA LEU A 65 -5.85 -5.02 5.40
C LEU A 65 -5.85 -3.49 5.44
N ILE A 66 -5.31 -2.90 6.51
CA ILE A 66 -5.35 -1.46 6.75
C ILE A 66 -4.18 -0.76 6.04
N VAL A 67 -2.97 -1.31 6.14
CA VAL A 67 -1.73 -0.73 5.61
C VAL A 67 -1.78 -0.43 4.12
N PRO A 68 -2.26 -1.34 3.23
CA PRO A 68 -2.34 -1.04 1.80
C PRO A 68 -3.23 0.16 1.50
N ASN A 69 -4.37 0.29 2.19
CA ASN A 69 -5.29 1.41 2.01
C ASN A 69 -4.65 2.73 2.47
N ILE A 70 -3.95 2.71 3.61
CA ILE A 70 -3.20 3.89 4.10
C ILE A 70 -2.11 4.26 3.10
N LEU A 71 -1.32 3.29 2.64
CA LEU A 71 -0.22 3.51 1.70
C LEU A 71 -0.75 4.08 0.38
N LEU A 72 -1.81 3.49 -0.17
CA LEU A 72 -2.43 3.93 -1.43
C LEU A 72 -3.01 5.35 -1.29
N SER A 73 -3.70 5.63 -0.18
CA SER A 73 -4.23 6.95 0.13
C SER A 73 -3.10 7.99 0.26
N LEU A 74 -2.02 7.65 0.98
CA LEU A 74 -0.86 8.51 1.14
C LEU A 74 -0.23 8.83 -0.22
N ILE A 75 0.01 7.80 -1.05
CA ILE A 75 0.58 7.97 -2.39
C ILE A 75 -0.36 8.84 -3.26
N PHE A 76 -1.67 8.59 -3.18
CA PHE A 76 -2.66 9.36 -3.93
C PHE A 76 -2.61 10.84 -3.56
N TYR A 77 -2.66 11.18 -2.27
CA TYR A 77 -2.68 12.57 -1.84
C TYR A 77 -1.32 13.27 -1.97
N VAL A 78 -0.21 12.57 -1.77
CA VAL A 78 1.14 13.17 -1.83
C VAL A 78 1.63 13.31 -3.27
N PHE A 79 1.29 12.38 -4.17
CA PHE A 79 1.78 12.40 -5.55
C PHE A 79 0.67 12.68 -6.57
N LEU A 80 -0.38 11.86 -6.62
CA LEU A 80 -1.38 11.96 -7.69
C LEU A 80 -2.21 13.25 -7.61
N THR A 81 -2.65 13.65 -6.42
CA THR A 81 -3.41 14.90 -6.20
C THR A 81 -2.65 16.14 -6.67
N PRO A 82 -1.40 16.41 -6.23
CA PRO A 82 -0.70 17.60 -6.71
C PRO A 82 -0.41 17.54 -8.20
N ILE A 83 -0.08 16.37 -8.75
CA ILE A 83 0.12 16.20 -10.20
C ILE A 83 -1.18 16.52 -10.97
N ALA A 84 -2.34 16.05 -10.48
CA ALA A 84 -3.64 16.32 -11.10
C ALA A 84 -4.07 17.79 -10.96
N LEU A 85 -3.72 18.46 -9.87
CA LEU A 85 -3.96 19.90 -9.71
C LEU A 85 -3.05 20.72 -10.63
N LEU A 86 -1.77 20.36 -10.71
CA LEU A 86 -0.83 20.96 -11.65
C LEU A 86 -1.32 20.76 -13.09
N SER A 87 -1.69 19.53 -13.48
CA SER A 87 -2.22 19.28 -14.82
C SER A 87 -3.49 20.11 -15.06
N ARG A 88 -4.41 20.21 -14.10
CA ARG A 88 -5.61 21.04 -14.26
C ARG A 88 -5.32 22.53 -14.45
N VAL A 89 -4.27 23.06 -13.80
CA VAL A 89 -3.87 24.48 -13.94
C VAL A 89 -3.11 24.72 -15.24
N PHE A 90 -2.22 23.79 -15.64
CA PHE A 90 -1.38 23.94 -16.83
C PHE A 90 -2.04 23.47 -18.14
N GLN A 91 -3.03 22.58 -18.08
CA GLN A 91 -3.70 21.99 -19.23
C GLN A 91 -4.88 22.89 -19.66
N LYS A 92 -4.60 23.78 -20.64
CA LYS A 92 -5.55 24.76 -21.20
C LYS A 92 -6.60 24.18 -22.16
N HIS A 93 -6.56 22.89 -22.47
CA HIS A 93 -7.41 22.31 -23.51
C HIS A 93 -8.18 21.10 -22.96
N ASP A 94 -9.51 21.23 -22.96
CA ASP A 94 -10.46 20.18 -22.62
C ASP A 94 -10.43 19.10 -23.72
N GLN A 95 -9.37 18.28 -23.74
CA GLN A 95 -9.16 17.25 -24.76
C GLN A 95 -10.29 16.19 -24.75
N LEU A 96 -10.93 16.03 -23.59
CA LEU A 96 -12.01 15.07 -23.35
C LEU A 96 -13.41 15.67 -23.52
N PHE A 97 -13.54 16.97 -23.87
CA PHE A 97 -14.84 17.65 -24.00
C PHE A 97 -15.78 17.35 -22.82
N LEU A 98 -15.25 17.39 -21.59
CA LEU A 98 -15.98 16.94 -20.40
C LEU A 98 -17.15 17.86 -20.05
N LYS A 99 -17.17 19.07 -20.62
CA LYS A 99 -18.32 19.97 -20.57
C LYS A 99 -18.99 20.04 -21.94
N ASN A 100 -20.31 19.90 -21.96
CA ASN A 100 -21.13 20.04 -23.16
C ASN A 100 -21.31 21.53 -23.53
N THR A 101 -20.21 22.16 -23.95
CA THR A 101 -20.17 23.58 -24.35
C THR A 101 -20.39 23.77 -25.84
N VAL A 102 -20.57 22.69 -26.61
CA VAL A 102 -20.69 22.71 -28.08
C VAL A 102 -21.99 22.05 -28.51
N LYS A 103 -22.67 22.64 -29.52
CA LYS A 103 -23.94 22.13 -30.06
C LYS A 103 -23.84 20.73 -30.71
N SER A 104 -22.63 20.26 -30.99
CA SER A 104 -22.40 19.01 -31.71
C SER A 104 -21.07 18.39 -31.30
N THR A 105 -21.05 17.07 -31.14
CA THR A 105 -19.83 16.27 -30.91
C THR A 105 -19.08 15.95 -32.20
N PHE A 106 -19.67 16.26 -33.36
CA PHE A 106 -19.04 16.06 -34.65
C PHE A 106 -17.92 17.08 -34.87
N LYS A 107 -16.70 16.59 -35.12
CA LYS A 107 -15.58 17.42 -35.58
C LYS A 107 -15.61 17.49 -37.10
N ASN A 108 -15.65 18.70 -37.66
CA ASN A 108 -15.49 18.87 -39.11
C ASN A 108 -14.07 18.47 -39.50
N HIS A 109 -13.94 17.32 -40.16
CA HIS A 109 -12.69 16.83 -40.70
C HIS A 109 -12.67 17.09 -42.21
N ASN A 110 -12.03 18.19 -42.62
CA ASN A 110 -11.81 18.48 -44.03
C ASN A 110 -10.53 17.75 -44.48
N LYS A 111 -10.60 16.42 -44.64
CA LYS A 111 -9.47 15.63 -45.19
C LYS A 111 -9.47 15.75 -46.70
N GLN A 112 -8.33 16.12 -47.28
CA GLN A 112 -8.08 15.91 -48.71
C GLN A 112 -7.75 14.43 -48.94
N PHE A 113 -8.54 13.77 -49.78
CA PHE A 113 -8.34 12.37 -50.10
C PHE A 113 -7.27 12.24 -51.19
N GLU A 114 -6.15 11.62 -50.86
CA GLU A 114 -5.10 11.27 -51.81
C GLU A 114 -5.20 9.80 -52.22
N LYS A 115 -4.61 9.41 -53.35
CA LYS A 115 -4.65 8.02 -53.87
C LYS A 115 -4.21 6.98 -52.83
N GLN A 116 -3.23 7.32 -52.00
CA GLN A 116 -2.72 6.46 -50.93
C GLN A 116 -3.76 6.22 -49.81
N SER A 117 -4.74 7.10 -49.63
CA SER A 117 -5.83 6.91 -48.66
C SER A 117 -6.80 5.80 -49.05
N PHE A 118 -6.73 5.31 -50.30
CA PHE A 118 -7.55 4.21 -50.80
C PHE A 118 -6.78 2.88 -50.89
N GLU A 119 -5.50 2.86 -50.51
CA GLU A 119 -4.77 1.60 -50.38
C GLU A 119 -5.12 0.95 -49.04
N ASN A 120 -5.69 -0.26 -49.11
CA ASN A 120 -6.23 -1.04 -47.97
C ASN A 120 -7.33 -0.31 -47.17
N PRO A 121 -8.53 -0.15 -47.77
CA PRO A 121 -9.67 0.54 -47.14
C PRO A 121 -10.39 -0.27 -46.04
N TRP A 122 -9.83 -1.42 -45.64
CA TRP A 122 -10.37 -2.32 -44.62
C TRP A 122 -9.67 -2.09 -43.27
#